data_AF-A0A9P0YX52-F1
#
_entry.id   AF-A0A9P0YX52-F1
#
_cell.length_a   1.000
_cell.length_b   1.000
_cell.length_c   1.000
_cell.angle_alpha   90.00
_cell.angle_beta   90.00
_cell.angle_gamma   90.00
#
_symmetry.space_group_name_H-M   'P 1'
#
loop_
_entity.id
_entity.type
_entity.pdbx_description
1 polymer ?
#
loop_
_entity_poly.entity_id
_entity_poly.type
_entity_poly.pdbx_seq_one_letter_code
_entity_poly.pdbx_strand_id
1 'polypeptide(L)'
;MQLPPHMKVRVATRLLEGMASTWWDGTKGKYGEAVTWENFRQEFFSQYYSDFEVNLKRREYTNLTQGGECTVKELEHKFRKLAEFIPEYICDDNRMVNHFWDALDLDIRERATQLPNMM
;
A
#
# COMPACT_ATOMS: atom_id res chain seq x y z
N MET A 1 -17.05 7.36 -5.45
CA MET A 1 -16.66 7.44 -6.88
C MET A 1 -15.17 7.16 -6.99
N GLN A 2 -14.77 6.13 -7.74
CA GLN A 2 -13.35 5.90 -8.06
C GLN A 2 -13.04 6.47 -9.45
N LEU A 3 -11.96 7.25 -9.57
CA LEU A 3 -11.47 7.73 -10.86
C LEU A 3 -10.87 6.57 -11.67
N PRO A 4 -11.10 6.50 -12.99
CA PRO A 4 -10.42 5.55 -13.87
C PRO A 4 -8.89 5.67 -13.75
N PRO A 5 -8.11 4.58 -13.79
CA PRO A 5 -6.65 4.60 -13.59
C PRO A 5 -5.90 5.62 -14.48
N HIS A 6 -6.31 5.75 -15.75
CA HIS A 6 -5.72 6.70 -16.70
C HIS A 6 -6.08 8.17 -16.38
N MET A 7 -7.18 8.43 -15.67
CA MET A 7 -7.51 9.76 -15.17
C MET A 7 -6.77 10.10 -13.89
N LYS A 8 -6.45 9.09 -13.05
CA LYS A 8 -5.71 9.31 -11.79
C LYS A 8 -4.37 9.98 -12.03
N VAL A 9 -3.59 9.48 -12.99
CA VAL A 9 -2.29 10.08 -13.35
C VAL A 9 -2.49 11.54 -13.76
N ARG A 10 -3.38 11.80 -14.73
CA ARG A 10 -3.64 13.17 -15.22
C ARG A 10 -4.06 14.15 -14.13
N VAL A 11 -4.89 13.71 -13.19
CA VAL A 11 -5.33 14.54 -12.06
C VAL A 11 -4.19 14.78 -11.10
N ALA A 12 -3.49 13.72 -10.66
CA ALA A 12 -2.38 13.85 -9.71
C ALA A 12 -1.26 14.74 -10.24
N THR A 13 -0.89 14.58 -11.52
CA THR A 13 0.18 15.38 -12.14
C THR A 13 -0.19 16.84 -12.30
N ARG A 14 -1.49 17.16 -12.42
CA ARG A 14 -1.99 18.56 -12.43
C ARG A 14 -2.00 19.22 -11.06
N LEU A 15 -1.99 18.42 -9.99
CA LEU A 15 -1.92 18.90 -8.61
C LEU A 15 -0.48 19.07 -8.11
N LEU A 16 0.52 18.67 -8.90
CA LEU A 16 1.91 18.93 -8.58
C LEU A 16 2.23 20.40 -8.85
N GLU A 17 2.82 21.07 -7.88
CA GLU A 17 3.17 22.48 -7.96
C GLU A 17 4.67 22.68 -7.76
N GLY A 18 5.20 23.78 -8.30
CA GLY A 18 6.60 24.17 -8.14
C GLY A 18 7.60 23.09 -8.57
N MET A 19 8.54 22.75 -7.69
CA MET A 19 9.59 21.76 -7.97
C MET A 19 9.04 20.37 -8.30
N ALA A 20 7.83 20.04 -7.82
CA ALA A 20 7.22 18.74 -8.10
C ALA A 20 6.70 18.60 -9.52
N SER A 21 6.16 19.68 -10.10
CA SER A 21 5.79 19.69 -11.51
C SER A 21 7.04 19.55 -12.38
N THR A 22 8.09 20.32 -12.10
CA THR A 22 9.35 20.29 -12.86
C THR A 22 10.02 18.93 -12.84
N TRP A 23 10.08 18.30 -11.66
CA TRP A 23 10.60 16.93 -11.53
C TRP A 23 9.78 15.94 -12.36
N TRP A 24 8.45 15.98 -12.26
CA TRP A 24 7.59 15.04 -12.97
C TRP A 24 7.71 15.19 -14.50
N ASP A 25 7.87 16.41 -14.99
CA ASP A 25 8.10 16.66 -16.42
C ASP A 25 9.39 16.03 -16.95
N GLY A 26 10.46 15.98 -16.15
CA GLY A 26 11.69 15.27 -16.48
C GLY A 26 11.58 13.75 -16.33
N THR A 27 10.82 13.27 -15.36
CA THR A 27 10.69 11.84 -15.04
C THR A 27 9.74 11.11 -15.99
N LYS A 28 8.63 11.73 -16.40
CA LYS A 28 7.61 11.08 -17.26
C LYS A 28 8.15 10.63 -18.62
N GLY A 29 9.22 11.26 -19.11
CA GLY A 29 9.88 10.90 -20.37
C GLY A 29 10.42 9.46 -20.41
N LYS A 30 10.66 8.83 -19.26
CA LYS A 30 11.10 7.43 -19.17
C LYS A 30 10.04 6.42 -19.61
N TYR A 31 8.76 6.80 -19.62
CA TYR A 31 7.62 5.90 -19.83
C TYR A 31 6.93 6.04 -21.20
N GLY A 32 7.43 6.90 -22.09
CA GLY A 32 6.82 7.17 -23.39
C GLY A 32 5.43 7.79 -23.26
N GLU A 33 4.48 7.34 -24.10
CA GLU A 33 3.13 7.93 -24.17
C GLU A 33 2.16 7.43 -23.08
N ALA A 34 2.48 6.34 -22.38
CA ALA A 34 1.54 5.67 -21.47
C ALA A 34 2.11 5.48 -20.06
N VAL A 35 2.04 6.53 -19.23
CA VAL A 35 2.29 6.41 -17.79
C VAL A 35 1.08 5.75 -17.11
N THR A 36 1.29 4.62 -16.45
CA THR A 36 0.28 4.00 -15.59
C THR A 36 0.26 4.67 -14.21
N TRP A 37 -0.84 4.49 -13.47
CA TRP A 37 -0.94 4.99 -12.09
C TRP A 37 0.14 4.41 -11.18
N GLU A 38 0.52 3.16 -11.41
CA GLU A 38 1.57 2.47 -10.66
C GLU A 38 2.95 3.09 -10.89
N ASN A 39 3.30 3.37 -12.15
CA ASN A 39 4.55 4.03 -12.52
C ASN A 39 4.67 5.42 -11.87
N PHE A 40 3.60 6.22 -11.96
CA PHE A 40 3.55 7.54 -11.32
C PHE A 40 3.79 7.43 -9.80
N ARG A 41 3.08 6.53 -9.12
CA ARG A 41 3.24 6.36 -7.67
C ARG A 41 4.65 5.92 -7.32
N GLN A 42 5.23 4.95 -8.04
CA GLN A 42 6.57 4.46 -7.74
C GLN A 42 7.62 5.58 -7.81
N GLU A 43 7.61 6.38 -8.88
CA GLU A 43 8.52 7.52 -9.03
C GLU A 43 8.24 8.61 -7.99
N PHE A 44 6.96 8.89 -7.72
CA PHE A 44 6.57 9.91 -6.73
C PHE A 44 7.02 9.52 -5.32
N PHE A 45 6.81 8.27 -4.92
CA PHE A 45 7.30 7.76 -3.65
C PHE A 45 8.84 7.78 -3.62
N SER A 46 9.52 7.34 -4.68
CA SER A 46 10.99 7.37 -4.72
C SER A 46 11.59 8.78 -4.61
N GLN A 47 10.89 9.80 -5.13
CA GLN A 47 11.39 11.17 -5.11
C GLN A 47 11.08 11.92 -3.81
N TYR A 48 9.88 11.71 -3.25
CA TYR A 48 9.37 12.51 -2.14
C TYR A 48 9.32 11.79 -0.80
N TYR A 49 9.32 10.45 -0.80
CA TYR A 49 9.48 9.68 0.41
C TYR A 49 10.93 9.23 0.51
N SER A 50 11.56 9.57 1.63
CA SER A 50 12.89 9.05 1.91
C SER A 50 12.84 7.54 2.11
N ASP A 51 13.90 6.84 1.72
CA ASP A 51 14.06 5.41 2.04
C ASP A 51 13.86 5.15 3.53
N PHE A 52 14.24 6.10 4.39
CA PHE A 52 14.02 6.03 5.83
C PHE A 52 12.53 5.93 6.21
N GLU A 53 11.68 6.78 5.63
CA GLU A 53 10.24 6.78 5.89
C GLU A 53 9.56 5.52 5.36
N VAL A 54 9.95 5.06 4.17
CA VAL A 54 9.47 3.78 3.62
C VAL A 54 9.89 2.62 4.53
N ASN A 55 11.14 2.59 4.98
CA ASN A 55 11.64 1.59 5.92
C ASN A 55 10.91 1.65 7.26
N LEU A 56 10.57 2.84 7.76
CA LEU A 56 9.80 3.02 9.00
C LEU A 56 8.40 2.44 8.83
N LYS A 57 7.70 2.75 7.73
CA LYS A 57 6.38 2.20 7.41
C LYS A 57 6.42 0.70 7.23
N ARG A 58 7.49 0.16 6.62
CA ARG A 58 7.73 -1.28 6.52
C ARG A 58 7.88 -1.92 7.90
N ARG A 59 8.67 -1.33 8.80
CA ARG A 59 8.81 -1.83 10.18
C ARG A 59 7.49 -1.77 10.95
N GLU A 60 6.73 -0.69 10.83
CA GLU A 60 5.38 -0.58 11.41
C GLU A 60 4.47 -1.68 10.88
N TYR A 61 4.49 -1.93 9.57
CA TYR A 61 3.70 -2.98 8.92
C TYR A 61 4.09 -4.37 9.43
N THR A 62 5.38 -4.69 9.44
CA THR A 62 5.87 -6.02 9.84
C THR A 62 5.59 -6.34 11.31
N ASN A 63 5.64 -5.34 12.18
CA ASN A 63 5.40 -5.49 13.62
C ASN A 63 3.93 -5.31 14.02
N LEU A 64 3.04 -5.07 13.06
CA LEU A 64 1.62 -4.90 13.33
C LEU A 64 1.00 -6.24 13.74
N THR A 65 0.48 -6.30 14.96
CA THR A 65 -0.24 -7.46 15.50
C THR A 65 -1.59 -7.03 16.07
N GLN A 66 -2.51 -7.99 16.18
CA GLN A 66 -3.78 -7.79 16.86
C GLN A 66 -3.52 -7.66 18.37
N GLY A 67 -3.50 -6.42 18.87
CA GLY A 67 -3.48 -6.15 20.30
C GLY A 67 -4.84 -6.41 20.95
N GLY A 68 -4.89 -6.54 22.29
CA GLY A 68 -6.06 -7.03 23.02
C GLY A 68 -7.37 -6.26 22.80
N GLU A 69 -7.32 -4.95 22.57
CA GLU A 69 -8.53 -4.15 22.26
C GLU A 69 -8.72 -3.92 20.75
N CYS A 70 -7.79 -4.38 19.90
CA CYS A 70 -7.86 -4.17 18.47
C CYS A 70 -8.76 -5.22 17.81
N THR A 71 -9.81 -4.76 17.13
CA THR A 71 -10.65 -5.65 16.33
C THR A 71 -9.93 -6.09 15.05
N VAL A 72 -10.36 -7.23 14.48
CA VAL A 72 -9.86 -7.73 13.18
C VAL A 72 -10.04 -6.70 12.07
N LYS A 73 -11.15 -5.95 12.09
CA LYS A 73 -11.44 -4.92 11.09
C LYS A 73 -10.53 -3.70 11.22
N GLU A 74 -10.21 -3.29 12.44
CA GLU A 74 -9.25 -2.20 12.66
C GLU A 74 -7.83 -2.61 12.30
N LEU A 75 -7.46 -3.87 12.57
CA LEU A 75 -6.19 -4.44 12.14
C LEU A 75 -6.09 -4.43 10.61
N GLU A 76 -7.12 -4.90 9.91
CA GLU A 76 -7.18 -4.94 8.44
C GLU A 76 -7.07 -3.53 7.83
N HIS A 77 -7.76 -2.55 8.43
CA HIS A 77 -7.65 -1.16 8.00
C HIS A 77 -6.24 -0.60 8.17
N LYS A 78 -5.57 -0.89 9.30
CA LYS A 78 -4.18 -0.47 9.55
C LYS A 78 -3.21 -1.11 8.56
N PHE A 79 -3.38 -2.41 8.28
CA PHE A 79 -2.60 -3.14 7.28
C PHE A 79 -2.70 -2.50 5.91
N ARG A 80 -3.93 -2.32 5.40
CA ARG A 80 -4.17 -1.73 4.07
C ARG A 80 -3.59 -0.32 3.97
N LYS A 81 -3.77 0.49 5.02
CA LYS A 81 -3.24 1.86 5.05
C LYS A 81 -1.72 1.90 5.01
N LEU A 82 -1.03 1.00 5.71
CA LEU A 82 0.43 0.93 5.68
C LEU A 82 0.97 0.37 4.36
N ALA A 83 0.27 -0.61 3.76
CA ALA A 83 0.62 -1.17 2.44
C ALA A 83 0.62 -0.11 1.32
N GLU A 84 -0.24 0.91 1.40
CA GLU A 84 -0.30 2.00 0.41
C GLU A 84 1.01 2.78 0.25
N PHE A 85 1.88 2.77 1.28
CA PHE A 85 3.16 3.47 1.31
C PHE A 85 4.36 2.57 0.99
N ILE A 86 4.14 1.26 0.80
CA ILE A 86 5.21 0.30 0.59
C ILE A 86 5.04 -0.29 -0.81
N PRO A 87 5.79 0.22 -1.81
CA PRO A 87 5.63 -0.17 -3.22
C PRO A 87 5.61 -1.69 -3.46
N GLU A 88 6.36 -2.45 -2.67
CA GLU A 88 6.46 -3.91 -2.75
C GLU A 88 5.18 -4.67 -2.36
N TYR A 89 4.33 -4.11 -1.49
CA TYR A 89 3.12 -4.78 -0.99
C TYR A 89 1.85 -4.40 -1.75
N ILE A 90 1.96 -3.41 -2.64
CA ILE A 90 0.85 -2.95 -3.48
C ILE A 90 0.45 -3.99 -4.54
N CYS A 91 1.37 -4.91 -4.88
CA CYS A 91 1.20 -5.86 -5.99
C CYS A 91 1.20 -7.33 -5.55
N ASP A 92 1.29 -7.61 -4.24
CA ASP A 92 1.36 -8.99 -3.71
C ASP A 92 0.31 -9.21 -2.61
N ASP A 93 -0.92 -9.49 -3.04
CA ASP A 93 -2.04 -9.82 -2.15
C ASP A 93 -1.74 -11.05 -1.28
N ASN A 94 -0.96 -12.02 -1.76
CA ASN A 94 -0.65 -13.24 -1.02
C ASN A 94 0.28 -12.97 0.18
N ARG A 95 1.28 -12.10 0.01
CA ARG A 95 2.14 -11.67 1.14
C ARG A 95 1.33 -10.92 2.19
N MET A 96 0.39 -10.07 1.76
CA MET A 96 -0.50 -9.38 2.67
C MET A 96 -1.37 -10.36 3.46
N VAL A 97 -1.97 -11.35 2.80
CA VAL A 97 -2.84 -12.35 3.45
C VAL A 97 -2.10 -13.18 4.50
N ASN A 98 -0.91 -13.69 4.16
CA ASN A 98 -0.13 -14.50 5.10
C ASN A 98 0.29 -13.69 6.33
N HIS A 99 0.77 -12.47 6.12
CA HIS A 99 1.20 -11.61 7.22
C HIS A 99 0.02 -11.13 8.07
N PHE A 100 -1.13 -10.84 7.45
CA PHE A 100 -2.37 -10.55 8.16
C PHE A 100 -2.82 -11.72 9.04
N TRP A 101 -2.76 -12.95 8.51
CA TRP A 101 -3.10 -14.14 9.27
C TRP A 101 -2.20 -14.31 10.50
N ASP A 102 -0.87 -14.17 10.33
CA ASP A 102 0.09 -14.27 11.44
C ASP A 102 -0.10 -13.20 12.51
N ALA A 103 -0.56 -12.01 12.10
CA ALA A 103 -0.85 -10.90 12.98
C ALA A 103 -2.13 -11.06 13.80
N LEU A 104 -3.04 -11.98 13.44
CA LEU A 104 -4.27 -12.21 14.18
C LEU A 104 -4.02 -12.82 15.56
N ASP A 105 -4.93 -12.50 16.48
CA ASP A 105 -4.97 -13.14 17.79
C ASP A 105 -5.03 -14.68 17.63
N LEU A 106 -4.26 -15.38 18.46
CA LEU A 106 -4.18 -16.84 18.43
C LEU A 106 -5.58 -17.46 18.60
N ASP A 107 -6.40 -16.91 19.49
CA ASP A 107 -7.76 -17.39 19.74
C ASP A 107 -8.67 -17.27 18.51
N ILE A 108 -8.40 -16.30 17.63
CA ILE A 108 -9.14 -16.13 16.37
C ILE A 108 -8.64 -17.12 15.33
N ARG A 109 -7.31 -17.31 15.21
CA ARG A 109 -6.73 -18.29 14.30
C ARG A 109 -7.18 -19.71 14.61
N GLU A 110 -7.18 -20.11 15.88
CA GLU A 110 -7.59 -21.44 16.31
C GLU A 110 -9.08 -21.72 16.02
N ARG A 111 -9.95 -20.72 16.23
CA ARG A 111 -11.38 -20.87 15.88
C ARG A 111 -11.59 -20.95 14.37
N ALA A 112 -10.85 -20.17 13.59
CA ALA A 112 -10.96 -20.16 12.14
C ALA A 112 -10.45 -21.46 11.50
N THR A 113 -9.44 -22.12 12.08
CA THR A 113 -8.95 -23.43 11.61
C THR A 113 -9.82 -24.60 12.08
N GLN A 114 -10.60 -24.43 13.14
CA GLN A 114 -11.56 -25.43 13.64
C GLN A 114 -12.93 -25.39 12.96
N LEU A 115 -13.23 -24.35 12.17
CA LEU A 115 -14.44 -24.34 11.35
C LEU A 115 -14.32 -25.42 10.25
N PRO A 116 -15.23 -26.41 10.21
CA PRO A 116 -15.22 -27.39 9.13
C PRO A 116 -15.49 -26.65 7.82
N ASN A 117 -14.71 -26.96 6.79
CA ASN A 117 -14.94 -26.52 5.40
C ASN A 117 -16.43 -26.64 5.06
N MET A 118 -17.17 -25.52 5.11
CA MET A 118 -18.52 -25.46 4.58
C MET A 118 -18.37 -25.23 3.07
N MET A 119 -18.25 -26.34 2.34
CA MET A 119 -18.59 -26.42 0.92
C MET A 119 -20.11 -26.40 0.75
#